data_AF-A0A382T4W4-F1
#
_entry.id   AF-A0A382T4W4-F1
#
_cell.length_a   1.000
_cell.length_b   1.000
_cell.length_c   1.000
_cell.angle_alpha   90.00
_cell.angle_beta   90.00
_cell.angle_gamma   90.00
#
_symmetry.space_group_name_H-M   'P 1'
#
loop_
_entity.id
_entity.type
_entity.pdbx_description
1 polymer ?
#
loop_
_entity_poly.entity_id
_entity_poly.type
_entity_poly.pdbx_seq_one_letter_code
_entity_poly.pdbx_strand_id
1 'polypeptide(L)'
;MHKNPILEKYPNVRHWLALQGQDRILVFSGKVEIGQRISTALVLIVAGELDVPFDQIEIKSPETGLSPNEGLTAGSMSMSQSGDAVRLAAATLRKHLLQKASSEFEVSLEDLHVKNGIITTADNAHSVSYWSLMEGQSLDVLVDVALNPQKLKGQEQISRSFTPCNIKEIVTGKFLYVHDLELPGMLHARIIRPPQYHSSLKSLDKQLISKLNEHNLEFIQNGSFLAVAGQDEYAVIKASEKIKQNAKWTIQKKLNTNNIFESLTTNIKTSLPVQRGGLP
;
A
#
# COMPACT_ATOMS: atom_id res chain seq x y z
N MET A 1 14.17 -0.71 19.49
CA MET A 1 13.75 -1.39 18.25
C MET A 1 12.40 -0.84 17.88
N HIS A 2 12.27 -0.15 16.73
CA HIS A 2 11.00 0.46 16.34
C HIS A 2 10.03 -0.68 15.98
N LYS A 3 8.99 -0.91 16.78
CA LYS A 3 8.00 -1.95 16.48
C LYS A 3 7.23 -1.53 15.24
N ASN A 4 7.22 -2.38 14.22
CA ASN A 4 6.42 -2.18 13.03
C ASN A 4 4.93 -2.33 13.41
N PRO A 5 4.13 -1.25 13.40
CA PRO A 5 2.76 -1.28 13.90
C PRO A 5 1.82 -2.15 13.03
N ILE A 6 2.23 -2.50 11.81
CA ILE A 6 1.43 -3.34 10.93
C ILE A 6 1.58 -4.81 11.32
N LEU A 7 2.76 -5.25 11.76
CA LEU A 7 2.97 -6.61 12.25
C LEU A 7 2.19 -6.91 13.53
N GLU A 8 1.87 -5.90 14.35
CA GLU A 8 0.98 -6.09 15.51
C GLU A 8 -0.45 -6.47 15.08
N LYS A 9 -0.91 -5.98 13.92
CA LYS A 9 -2.25 -6.29 13.37
C LYS A 9 -2.25 -7.54 12.50
N TYR A 10 -1.15 -7.80 11.79
CA TYR A 10 -0.99 -8.90 10.86
C TYR A 10 0.24 -9.74 11.23
N PRO A 11 0.21 -10.45 12.38
CA PRO A 11 1.40 -11.05 12.97
C PRO A 11 1.83 -12.36 12.33
N ASN A 12 0.98 -13.04 11.55
CA ASN A 12 1.33 -14.31 10.91
C ASN A 12 1.97 -14.14 9.54
N VAL A 13 2.90 -15.02 9.19
CA VAL A 13 3.55 -15.11 7.88
C VAL A 13 2.52 -15.21 6.74
N ARG A 14 1.43 -15.98 6.92
CA ARG A 14 0.36 -16.10 5.91
C ARG A 14 -0.32 -14.79 5.48
N HIS A 15 -0.22 -13.72 6.28
CA HIS A 15 -0.75 -12.42 5.87
C HIS A 15 0.10 -11.74 4.80
N TRP A 16 1.35 -12.18 4.65
CA TRP A 16 2.37 -11.54 3.82
C TRP A 16 2.84 -12.44 2.69
N LEU A 17 2.86 -13.75 2.92
CA LEU A 17 3.40 -14.75 2.01
C LEU A 17 2.51 -15.99 1.93
N ALA A 18 2.42 -16.59 0.75
CA ALA A 18 1.91 -17.95 0.57
C ALA A 18 2.81 -18.72 -0.40
N LEU A 19 2.90 -20.04 -0.22
CA LEU A 19 3.47 -20.93 -1.23
C LEU A 19 2.31 -21.52 -2.03
N GLN A 20 2.41 -21.50 -3.35
CA GLN A 20 1.39 -21.99 -4.26
C GLN A 20 1.99 -23.01 -5.23
N GLY A 21 1.31 -24.15 -5.41
CA GLY A 21 1.77 -25.20 -6.32
C GLY A 21 3.14 -25.74 -5.92
N GLN A 22 4.02 -25.93 -6.91
CA GLN A 22 5.34 -26.55 -6.72
C GLN A 22 6.50 -25.56 -6.83
N ASP A 23 6.27 -24.32 -7.27
CA ASP A 23 7.34 -23.37 -7.59
C ASP A 23 6.98 -21.88 -7.42
N ARG A 24 5.78 -21.54 -6.89
CA ARG A 24 5.34 -20.15 -6.73
C ARG A 24 5.29 -19.67 -5.30
N ILE A 25 5.74 -18.44 -5.09
CA ILE A 25 5.54 -17.68 -3.84
C ILE A 25 4.68 -16.46 -4.15
N LEU A 26 3.58 -16.31 -3.42
CA LEU A 26 2.71 -15.14 -3.48
C LEU A 26 3.11 -14.14 -2.40
N VAL A 27 3.18 -12.87 -2.74
CA VAL A 27 3.46 -11.75 -1.82
C VAL A 27 2.23 -10.87 -1.71
N PHE A 28 1.84 -10.55 -0.49
CA PHE A 28 0.70 -9.71 -0.17
C PHE A 28 1.15 -8.42 0.49
N SER A 29 0.60 -7.30 0.04
CA SER A 29 0.75 -5.99 0.64
C SER A 29 -0.54 -5.21 0.45
N GLY A 30 -0.89 -4.38 1.44
CA GLY A 30 -1.96 -3.38 1.30
C GLY A 30 -1.52 -2.08 0.65
N LYS A 31 -0.22 -1.93 0.36
CA LYS A 31 0.28 -0.75 -0.35
C LYS A 31 -0.04 -0.88 -1.84
N VAL A 32 -0.41 0.24 -2.45
CA VAL A 32 -0.81 0.32 -3.85
C VAL A 32 0.35 0.90 -4.65
N GLU A 33 0.62 0.31 -5.80
CA GLU A 33 1.56 0.86 -6.78
C GLU A 33 0.92 2.06 -7.49
N ILE A 34 1.56 3.23 -7.38
CA ILE A 34 1.15 4.49 -8.02
C ILE A 34 2.31 5.14 -8.78
N GLY A 35 3.35 4.37 -9.12
CA GLY A 35 4.52 4.77 -9.91
C GLY A 35 5.88 4.64 -9.19
N GLN A 36 5.87 4.35 -7.89
CA GLN A 36 7.07 4.27 -7.03
C GLN A 36 7.86 2.95 -7.13
N ARG A 37 7.35 1.93 -7.83
CA ARG A 37 7.98 0.60 -7.98
C ARG A 37 8.08 -0.19 -6.68
N ILE A 38 7.10 -0.03 -5.79
CA ILE A 38 7.05 -0.80 -4.53
C ILE A 38 6.94 -2.29 -4.80
N SER A 39 6.15 -2.68 -5.80
CA SER A 39 5.87 -4.09 -6.06
C SER A 39 7.15 -4.87 -6.38
N THR A 40 8.01 -4.28 -7.22
CA THR A 40 9.32 -4.85 -7.55
C THR A 40 10.24 -4.89 -6.33
N ALA A 41 10.26 -3.82 -5.52
CA ALA A 41 11.11 -3.77 -4.33
C ALA A 41 10.74 -4.86 -3.30
N LEU A 42 9.44 -5.11 -3.09
CA LEU A 42 8.98 -6.18 -2.20
C LEU A 42 9.34 -7.56 -2.73
N VAL A 43 9.18 -7.81 -4.04
CA VAL A 43 9.59 -9.08 -4.65
C VAL A 43 11.09 -9.30 -4.50
N LEU A 44 11.92 -8.27 -4.69
CA LEU A 44 13.37 -8.38 -4.51
C LEU A 44 13.77 -8.69 -3.06
N ILE A 45 13.07 -8.12 -2.08
CA ILE A 45 13.25 -8.45 -0.67
C ILE A 45 12.97 -9.94 -0.45
N VAL A 46 11.82 -10.42 -0.92
CA VAL A 46 11.42 -11.83 -0.75
C VAL A 46 12.39 -12.77 -1.46
N ALA A 47 12.80 -12.44 -2.69
CA ALA A 47 13.79 -13.21 -3.45
C ALA A 47 15.12 -13.34 -2.70
N GLY A 48 15.61 -12.22 -2.14
CA GLY A 48 16.86 -12.18 -1.40
C GLY A 48 16.80 -12.92 -0.07
N GLU A 49 15.70 -12.78 0.68
CA GLU A 49 15.55 -13.43 1.98
C GLU A 49 15.32 -14.95 1.85
N LEU A 50 14.55 -15.38 0.84
CA LEU A 50 14.18 -16.78 0.62
C LEU A 50 15.17 -17.55 -0.28
N ASP A 51 16.07 -16.86 -0.99
CA ASP A 51 16.96 -17.44 -2.01
C ASP A 51 16.17 -18.20 -3.08
N VAL A 52 15.26 -17.48 -3.74
CA VAL A 52 14.42 -17.97 -4.86
C VAL A 52 14.56 -17.03 -6.06
N PRO A 53 14.45 -17.53 -7.30
CA PRO A 53 14.41 -16.70 -8.50
C PRO A 53 13.28 -15.66 -8.43
N PHE A 54 13.55 -14.46 -8.95
CA PHE A 54 12.54 -13.39 -9.05
C PHE A 54 11.26 -13.87 -9.74
N ASP A 55 11.40 -14.64 -10.82
CA ASP A 55 10.28 -15.11 -11.65
C ASP A 55 9.41 -16.16 -10.96
N GLN A 56 9.82 -16.71 -9.81
CA GLN A 56 8.99 -17.59 -8.98
C GLN A 56 8.08 -16.83 -8.01
N ILE A 57 8.25 -15.51 -7.89
CA ILE A 57 7.50 -14.69 -6.96
C ILE A 57 6.46 -13.85 -7.71
N GLU A 58 5.20 -13.95 -7.28
CA GLU A 58 4.11 -13.10 -7.75
C GLU A 58 3.65 -12.19 -6.61
N ILE A 59 3.68 -10.89 -6.84
CA ILE A 59 3.03 -9.93 -5.96
C ILE A 59 1.57 -9.75 -6.36
N LYS A 60 0.66 -9.99 -5.42
CA LYS A 60 -0.78 -9.84 -5.65
C LYS A 60 -1.18 -8.37 -5.61
N SER A 61 -2.10 -7.98 -6.49
CA SER A 61 -2.80 -6.70 -6.36
C SER A 61 -3.50 -6.63 -5.00
N PRO A 62 -3.45 -5.50 -4.29
CA PRO A 62 -4.12 -5.36 -3.00
C PRO A 62 -5.62 -5.61 -3.12
N GLU A 63 -6.14 -6.53 -2.32
CA GLU A 63 -7.56 -6.88 -2.26
C GLU A 63 -8.09 -6.67 -0.85
N THR A 64 -9.13 -5.86 -0.71
CA THR A 64 -9.74 -5.59 0.59
C THR A 64 -10.32 -6.87 1.18
N GLY A 65 -9.92 -7.21 2.40
CA GLY A 65 -10.35 -8.44 3.08
C GLY A 65 -9.34 -9.59 2.96
N LEU A 66 -8.50 -9.60 1.92
CA LEU A 66 -7.43 -10.59 1.77
C LEU A 66 -6.05 -10.01 2.12
N SER A 67 -5.72 -8.82 1.59
CA SER A 67 -4.44 -8.17 1.84
C SER A 67 -4.42 -7.44 3.20
N PRO A 68 -3.25 -7.32 3.86
CA PRO A 68 -3.13 -6.53 5.07
C PRO A 68 -3.62 -5.09 4.87
N ASN A 69 -4.44 -4.56 5.78
CA ASN A 69 -4.82 -3.15 5.76
C ASN A 69 -3.64 -2.30 6.27
N GLU A 70 -2.79 -1.89 5.33
CA GLU A 70 -1.60 -1.05 5.57
C GLU A 70 -1.88 0.46 5.51
N GLY A 71 -3.16 0.85 5.39
CA GLY A 71 -3.58 2.23 5.19
C GLY A 71 -3.08 2.81 3.86
N LEU A 72 -2.82 4.12 3.86
CA LEU A 72 -2.47 4.86 2.65
C LEU A 72 -1.05 4.54 2.15
N THR A 73 -0.88 4.65 0.84
CA THR A 73 0.43 4.80 0.20
C THR A 73 0.79 6.29 0.22
N ALA A 74 1.43 6.74 1.31
CA ALA A 74 1.81 8.13 1.54
C ALA A 74 2.97 8.24 2.54
N GLY A 75 3.55 9.44 2.67
CA GLY A 75 4.55 9.76 3.69
C GLY A 75 5.84 8.93 3.61
N SER A 76 6.15 8.38 2.43
CA SER A 76 7.27 7.45 2.22
C SER A 76 7.28 6.24 3.16
N MET A 77 6.11 5.83 3.64
CA MET A 77 5.97 4.76 4.63
C MET A 77 5.99 3.35 4.03
N SER A 78 5.84 3.23 2.71
CA SER A 78 5.72 1.94 2.03
C SER A 78 6.89 0.99 2.31
N MET A 79 8.13 1.44 2.12
CA MET A 79 9.29 0.57 2.37
C MET A 79 9.61 0.43 3.86
N SER A 80 9.42 1.49 4.65
CA SER A 80 9.71 1.44 6.09
C SER A 80 8.71 0.59 6.88
N GLN A 81 7.50 0.40 6.36
CA GLN A 81 6.47 -0.43 6.98
C GLN A 81 6.31 -1.77 6.25
N SER A 82 5.87 -1.76 4.98
CA SER A 82 5.59 -2.98 4.23
C SER A 82 6.87 -3.74 3.90
N GLY A 83 7.91 -3.02 3.45
CA GLY A 83 9.21 -3.62 3.15
C GLY A 83 9.81 -4.32 4.36
N ASP A 84 9.78 -3.68 5.53
CA ASP A 84 10.22 -4.26 6.79
C ASP A 84 9.38 -5.50 7.21
N ALA A 85 8.06 -5.38 7.14
CA ALA A 85 7.14 -6.48 7.49
C ALA A 85 7.31 -7.71 6.61
N VAL A 86 7.35 -7.51 5.28
CA VAL A 86 7.56 -8.58 4.30
C VAL A 86 8.94 -9.20 4.47
N ARG A 87 9.98 -8.40 4.75
CA ARG A 87 11.33 -8.90 5.00
C ARG A 87 11.39 -9.81 6.23
N LEU A 88 10.80 -9.37 7.35
CA LEU A 88 10.74 -10.17 8.58
C LEU A 88 9.90 -11.44 8.38
N ALA A 89 8.78 -11.35 7.66
CA ALA A 89 7.95 -12.50 7.34
C ALA A 89 8.71 -13.53 6.47
N ALA A 90 9.44 -13.07 5.45
CA ALA A 90 10.27 -13.92 4.60
C ALA A 90 11.40 -14.58 5.39
N ALA A 91 12.11 -13.82 6.22
CA ALA A 91 13.19 -14.36 7.04
C ALA A 91 12.68 -15.36 8.10
N THR A 92 11.50 -15.10 8.68
CA THR A 92 10.80 -16.04 9.58
C THR A 92 10.43 -17.34 8.84
N LEU A 93 9.86 -17.22 7.65
CA LEU A 93 9.51 -18.36 6.80
C LEU A 93 10.74 -19.21 6.48
N ARG A 94 11.86 -18.59 6.05
CA ARG A 94 13.09 -19.33 5.78
C ARG A 94 13.61 -20.08 6.99
N LYS A 95 13.64 -19.45 8.17
CA LYS A 95 14.04 -20.12 9.42
C LYS A 95 13.13 -21.31 9.71
N HIS A 96 11.82 -21.15 9.58
CA HIS A 96 10.85 -22.23 9.78
C HIS A 96 11.08 -23.42 8.82
N LEU A 97 11.31 -23.13 7.54
CA LEU A 97 11.58 -24.16 6.52
C LEU A 97 12.91 -24.90 6.76
N LEU A 98 13.97 -24.18 7.15
CA LEU A 98 15.25 -24.78 7.53
C LEU A 98 15.12 -25.68 8.77
N GLN A 99 14.35 -25.27 9.77
CA GLN A 99 14.09 -26.09 10.96
C GLN A 99 13.35 -27.40 10.60
N LYS A 100 12.39 -27.31 9.67
CA LYS A 100 11.70 -28.49 9.14
C LYS A 100 12.65 -29.43 8.41
N ALA A 101 13.45 -28.91 7.47
CA ALA A 101 14.44 -29.72 6.75
C ALA A 101 15.49 -30.33 7.68
N SER A 102 15.98 -29.58 8.66
CA SER A 102 16.92 -30.08 9.67
C SER A 102 16.33 -31.25 10.46
N SER A 103 15.04 -31.18 10.81
CA SER A 103 14.34 -32.28 11.48
C SER A 103 14.12 -33.48 10.56
N GLU A 104 13.79 -33.24 9.27
CA GLU A 104 13.56 -34.31 8.28
C GLU A 104 14.85 -35.06 7.91
N PHE A 105 15.98 -34.37 7.81
CA PHE A 105 17.27 -34.93 7.44
C PHE A 105 18.14 -35.33 8.65
N GLU A 106 17.70 -35.03 9.87
CA GLU A 106 18.44 -35.27 11.11
C GLU A 106 19.85 -34.62 11.12
N VAL A 107 19.97 -33.43 10.52
CA VAL A 107 21.23 -32.66 10.46
C VAL A 107 21.10 -31.30 11.17
N SER A 108 22.24 -30.66 11.49
CA SER A 108 22.23 -29.32 12.06
C SER A 108 21.81 -28.26 11.03
N LEU A 109 21.27 -27.13 11.49
CA LEU A 109 20.90 -26.00 10.62
C LEU A 109 22.10 -25.45 9.83
N GLU A 110 23.29 -25.52 10.41
CA GLU A 110 24.55 -25.06 9.82
C GLU A 110 25.00 -25.92 8.62
N ASP A 111 24.53 -27.17 8.57
CA ASP A 111 24.81 -28.12 7.47
C ASP A 111 23.77 -28.03 6.35
N LEU A 112 22.89 -27.01 6.38
CA LEU A 112 21.89 -26.78 5.35
C LEU A 112 22.23 -25.55 4.51
N HIS A 113 22.07 -25.70 3.20
CA HIS A 113 22.19 -24.63 2.23
C HIS A 113 20.88 -24.46 1.48
N VAL A 114 20.56 -23.22 1.12
CA VAL A 114 19.41 -22.92 0.27
C VAL A 114 19.94 -22.40 -1.05
N LYS A 115 19.38 -22.90 -2.14
CA LYS A 115 19.54 -22.31 -3.47
C LYS A 115 18.27 -22.52 -4.28
N ASN A 116 17.74 -21.46 -4.87
CA ASN A 116 16.53 -21.50 -5.69
C ASN A 116 15.33 -22.18 -5.00
N GLY A 117 15.14 -21.95 -3.70
CA GLY A 117 14.05 -22.55 -2.91
C GLY A 117 14.21 -24.05 -2.62
N ILE A 118 15.38 -24.62 -2.91
CA ILE A 118 15.74 -26.00 -2.58
C ILE A 118 16.71 -25.96 -1.41
N ILE A 119 16.38 -26.69 -0.35
CA ILE A 119 17.25 -26.91 0.80
C ILE A 119 18.04 -28.19 0.54
N THR A 120 19.36 -28.12 0.67
CA THR A 120 20.30 -29.24 0.47
C THR A 120 21.22 -29.39 1.68
N THR A 121 21.56 -30.63 2.04
CA THR A 121 22.63 -30.89 3.02
C THR A 121 24.00 -30.52 2.46
N ALA A 122 24.97 -30.21 3.32
CA ALA A 122 26.31 -29.78 2.94
C ALA A 122 27.08 -30.83 2.11
N ASP A 123 26.82 -32.11 2.36
CA ASP A 123 27.35 -33.24 1.59
C ASP A 123 26.59 -33.51 0.28
N ASN A 124 25.50 -32.79 0.02
CA ASN A 124 24.56 -32.98 -1.09
C ASN A 124 23.85 -34.34 -1.10
N ALA A 125 23.81 -35.07 0.02
CA ALA A 125 23.14 -36.37 0.11
C ALA A 125 21.60 -36.24 0.10
N HIS A 126 21.06 -35.16 0.68
CA HIS A 126 19.62 -34.93 0.79
C HIS A 126 19.22 -33.56 0.26
N SER A 127 18.02 -33.49 -0.31
CA SER A 127 17.44 -32.24 -0.78
C SER A 127 15.92 -32.25 -0.69
N VAL A 128 15.33 -31.10 -0.37
CA VAL A 128 13.87 -30.90 -0.33
C VAL A 128 13.53 -29.48 -0.75
N SER A 129 12.41 -29.31 -1.48
CA SER A 129 11.95 -27.98 -1.88
C SER A 129 11.11 -27.34 -0.77
N TYR A 130 11.07 -26.00 -0.75
CA TYR A 130 10.16 -25.27 0.15
C TYR A 130 8.70 -25.68 -0.01
N TRP A 131 8.25 -25.94 -1.24
CA TRP A 131 6.87 -26.33 -1.53
C TRP A 131 6.53 -27.71 -1.00
N SER A 132 7.45 -28.68 -1.15
CA SER A 132 7.28 -30.03 -0.58
C SER A 132 7.17 -29.99 0.94
N LEU A 133 8.00 -29.17 1.61
CA LEU A 133 7.94 -29.01 3.07
C LEU A 133 6.63 -28.39 3.59
N MET A 134 5.93 -27.65 2.72
CA MET A 134 4.71 -26.92 3.04
C MET A 134 3.45 -27.57 2.45
N GLU A 135 3.57 -28.72 1.79
CA GLU A 135 2.42 -29.41 1.21
C GLU A 135 1.41 -29.77 2.30
N GLY A 136 0.16 -29.33 2.11
CA GLY A 136 -0.93 -29.54 3.07
C GLY A 136 -0.83 -28.74 4.38
N GLN A 137 0.12 -27.80 4.50
CA GLN A 137 0.35 -27.04 5.73
C GLN A 137 0.00 -25.57 5.59
N SER A 138 -0.49 -24.97 6.68
CA SER A 138 -0.74 -23.52 6.74
C SER A 138 0.50 -22.76 7.23
N LEU A 139 0.61 -21.49 6.83
CA LEU A 139 1.64 -20.56 7.31
C LEU A 139 1.17 -19.77 8.54
N ASP A 140 0.59 -20.47 9.51
CA ASP A 140 0.22 -19.95 10.84
C ASP A 140 1.43 -19.81 11.77
N VAL A 141 2.49 -19.17 11.26
CA VAL A 141 3.73 -18.90 11.97
C VAL A 141 3.78 -17.42 12.31
N LEU A 142 3.96 -17.08 13.59
CA LEU A 142 4.14 -15.70 14.02
C LEU A 142 5.47 -15.16 13.49
N VAL A 143 5.43 -13.98 12.88
CA VAL A 143 6.60 -13.24 12.40
C VAL A 143 7.50 -12.91 13.59
N ASP A 144 8.75 -13.38 13.52
CA ASP A 144 9.76 -13.14 14.54
C ASP A 144 10.35 -11.74 14.35
N VAL A 145 9.79 -10.76 15.07
CA VAL A 145 10.22 -9.34 15.01
C VAL A 145 11.63 -9.10 15.57
N ALA A 146 12.19 -10.07 16.29
CA ALA A 146 13.55 -10.00 16.82
C ALA A 146 14.57 -10.65 15.89
N LEU A 147 14.10 -11.34 14.85
CA LEU A 147 14.97 -12.00 13.88
C LEU A 147 15.80 -10.95 13.14
N ASN A 148 17.08 -11.26 12.92
CA ASN A 148 17.92 -10.49 12.05
C ASN A 148 17.81 -11.07 10.64
N PRO A 149 17.16 -10.40 9.68
CA PRO A 149 17.04 -10.91 8.33
C PRO A 149 18.42 -11.04 7.68
N GLN A 150 18.52 -11.85 6.63
CA GLN A 150 19.80 -11.98 5.94
C GLN A 150 20.30 -10.61 5.49
N LYS A 151 21.61 -10.42 5.52
CA LYS A 151 22.19 -9.27 4.83
C LYS A 151 21.79 -9.45 3.37
N LEU A 152 20.94 -8.55 2.85
CA LEU A 152 20.57 -8.53 1.44
C LEU A 152 21.89 -8.53 0.67
N LYS A 153 22.21 -9.66 0.05
CA LYS A 153 23.40 -9.77 -0.79
C LYS A 153 23.17 -8.73 -1.88
N GLY A 154 24.17 -7.88 -2.13
CA GLY A 154 24.02 -6.78 -3.08
C GLY A 154 23.59 -7.25 -4.47
N GLN A 155 23.37 -6.31 -5.39
CA GLN A 155 22.97 -6.54 -6.79
C GLN A 155 23.82 -7.58 -7.57
N GLU A 156 24.90 -8.11 -7.01
CA GLU A 156 25.78 -9.10 -7.63
C GLU A 156 25.22 -10.52 -7.66
N GLN A 157 24.22 -10.88 -6.83
CA GLN A 157 23.62 -12.24 -6.82
C GLN A 157 22.13 -12.31 -7.19
N ILE A 158 21.38 -11.21 -7.09
CA ILE A 158 20.07 -11.14 -7.76
C ILE A 158 20.41 -11.05 -9.24
N SER A 159 20.01 -12.05 -10.03
CA SER A 159 20.20 -12.10 -11.49
C SER A 159 20.13 -10.69 -12.08
N ARG A 160 21.24 -10.22 -12.67
CA ARG A 160 21.38 -8.86 -13.22
C ARG A 160 20.32 -8.50 -14.26
N SER A 161 19.50 -9.47 -14.69
CA SER A 161 18.33 -9.27 -15.52
C SER A 161 17.10 -9.89 -14.85
N PHE A 162 16.22 -9.04 -14.36
CA PHE A 162 14.82 -9.38 -14.08
C PHE A 162 13.95 -8.30 -14.73
N THR A 163 12.71 -8.66 -15.04
CA THR A 163 11.73 -7.71 -15.57
C THR A 163 10.93 -7.14 -14.40
N PRO A 164 11.01 -5.82 -14.10
CA PRO A 164 10.27 -5.26 -12.98
C PRO A 164 8.77 -5.56 -13.07
N CYS A 165 8.13 -5.79 -11.92
CA CYS A 165 6.71 -6.08 -11.85
C CYS A 165 5.90 -5.05 -12.65
N ASN A 166 4.96 -5.55 -13.44
CA ASN A 166 4.01 -4.77 -14.24
C ASN A 166 4.66 -3.81 -15.26
N ILE A 167 5.99 -3.85 -15.49
CA ILE A 167 6.67 -2.91 -16.38
C ILE A 167 6.13 -2.94 -17.79
N LYS A 168 5.84 -4.14 -18.32
CA LYS A 168 5.32 -4.33 -19.68
C LYS A 168 3.96 -3.65 -19.82
N GLU A 169 3.08 -3.82 -18.84
CA GLU A 169 1.76 -3.21 -18.84
C GLU A 169 1.85 -1.70 -18.70
N ILE A 170 2.74 -1.21 -17.84
CA ILE A 170 2.97 0.23 -17.64
C ILE A 170 3.46 0.89 -18.93
N VAL A 171 4.50 0.35 -19.57
CA VAL A 171 5.07 0.98 -20.79
C VAL A 171 4.21 0.80 -22.03
N THR A 172 3.24 -0.12 -21.99
CA THR A 172 2.26 -0.29 -23.08
C THR A 172 0.92 0.40 -22.81
N GLY A 173 0.77 1.08 -21.68
CA GLY A 173 -0.48 1.74 -21.29
C GLY A 173 -1.63 0.78 -20.95
N LYS A 174 -1.31 -0.48 -20.62
CA LYS A 174 -2.30 -1.51 -20.23
C LYS A 174 -2.48 -1.64 -18.72
N PHE A 175 -1.55 -1.11 -17.93
CA PHE A 175 -1.67 -1.14 -16.48
C PHE A 175 -2.77 -0.19 -16.03
N LEU A 176 -3.73 -0.69 -15.24
CA LEU A 176 -4.84 0.09 -14.72
C LEU A 176 -4.51 0.60 -13.32
N TYR A 177 -4.48 1.92 -13.16
CA TYR A 177 -4.52 2.57 -11.86
C TYR A 177 -5.98 2.76 -11.42
N VAL A 178 -6.17 3.09 -10.14
CA VAL A 178 -7.52 3.40 -9.60
C VAL A 178 -8.20 4.54 -10.37
N HIS A 179 -7.42 5.47 -10.94
CA HIS A 179 -7.93 6.57 -11.75
C HIS A 179 -8.44 6.15 -13.13
N ASP A 180 -8.04 4.96 -13.62
CA ASP A 180 -8.45 4.42 -14.92
C ASP A 180 -9.72 3.56 -14.81
N LEU A 181 -10.24 3.35 -13.59
CA LEU A 181 -11.44 2.56 -13.36
C LEU A 181 -12.68 3.28 -13.87
N GLU A 182 -13.44 2.62 -14.74
CA GLU A 182 -14.77 3.03 -15.17
C GLU A 182 -15.80 1.98 -14.74
N LEU A 183 -16.85 2.42 -14.04
CA LEU A 183 -17.93 1.55 -13.57
C LEU A 183 -19.26 1.92 -14.26
N PRO A 184 -20.16 0.95 -14.49
CA PRO A 184 -21.50 1.25 -15.00
C PRO A 184 -22.22 2.28 -14.12
N GLY A 185 -22.62 3.40 -14.70
CA GLY A 185 -23.29 4.48 -13.98
C GLY A 185 -22.39 5.31 -13.06
N MET A 186 -21.05 5.24 -13.21
CA MET A 186 -20.11 6.01 -12.40
C MET A 186 -20.37 7.52 -12.49
N LEU A 187 -20.39 8.19 -11.34
CA LEU A 187 -20.40 9.64 -11.25
C LEU A 187 -19.01 10.13 -10.85
N HIS A 188 -18.57 11.20 -11.50
CA HIS A 188 -17.39 11.95 -11.12
C HIS A 188 -17.80 13.05 -10.15
N ALA A 189 -17.11 13.18 -9.02
CA ALA A 189 -17.40 14.21 -8.01
C ALA A 189 -16.23 15.18 -7.84
N ARG A 190 -16.54 16.43 -7.50
CA ARG A 190 -15.56 17.45 -7.11
C ARG A 190 -16.04 18.18 -5.86
N ILE A 191 -15.17 18.24 -4.86
CA ILE A 191 -15.38 19.04 -3.65
C ILE A 191 -14.97 20.49 -3.93
N ILE A 192 -15.84 21.44 -3.61
CA ILE A 192 -15.54 22.86 -3.66
C ILE A 192 -15.00 23.26 -2.29
N ARG A 193 -13.67 23.43 -2.22
CA ARG A 193 -13.00 23.79 -0.97
C ARG A 193 -13.20 25.27 -0.64
N PRO A 194 -13.47 25.61 0.64
CA PRO A 194 -13.44 27.00 1.09
C PRO A 194 -12.05 27.62 0.89
N PRO A 195 -11.94 28.96 0.83
CA PRO A 195 -10.65 29.64 0.68
C PRO A 195 -9.75 29.47 1.90
N GLN A 196 -10.30 29.24 3.10
CA GLN A 196 -9.56 29.03 4.35
C GLN A 196 -10.27 28.02 5.26
N TYR A 197 -9.51 27.40 6.17
CA TYR A 197 -9.99 26.30 7.03
C TYR A 197 -11.20 26.68 7.91
N HIS A 198 -11.25 27.92 8.41
CA HIS A 198 -12.34 28.43 9.26
C HIS A 198 -13.37 29.27 8.48
N SER A 199 -13.39 29.18 7.15
CA SER A 199 -14.41 29.89 6.37
C SER A 199 -15.77 29.19 6.50
N SER A 200 -16.83 29.98 6.62
CA SER A 200 -18.21 29.50 6.52
C SER A 200 -18.86 30.03 5.25
N LEU A 201 -19.71 29.22 4.61
CA LEU A 201 -20.45 29.64 3.43
C LEU A 201 -21.44 30.74 3.84
N LYS A 202 -21.31 31.91 3.22
CA LYS A 202 -22.22 33.05 3.42
C LYS A 202 -23.42 32.94 2.49
N SER A 203 -23.16 32.73 1.20
CA SER A 203 -24.20 32.59 0.19
C SER A 203 -23.66 31.92 -1.07
N LEU A 204 -24.58 31.34 -1.83
CA LEU A 204 -24.35 30.81 -3.17
C LEU A 204 -25.55 31.19 -4.05
N ASP A 205 -25.29 31.47 -5.32
CA ASP A 205 -26.32 31.83 -6.28
C ASP A 205 -27.26 30.64 -6.55
N LYS A 206 -28.54 30.79 -6.22
CA LYS A 206 -29.56 29.75 -6.43
C LYS A 206 -29.85 29.50 -7.91
N GLN A 207 -29.70 30.50 -8.78
CA GLN A 207 -29.90 30.33 -10.22
C GLN A 207 -28.81 29.44 -10.82
N LEU A 208 -27.57 29.57 -10.34
CA LEU A 208 -26.48 28.66 -10.70
C LEU A 208 -26.83 27.22 -10.35
N ILE A 209 -27.36 26.98 -9.15
CA ILE A 209 -27.75 25.63 -8.69
C ILE A 209 -28.84 25.03 -9.58
N SER A 210 -29.86 25.82 -9.94
CA SER A 210 -30.93 25.37 -10.87
C SER A 210 -30.36 24.93 -12.22
N LYS A 211 -29.42 25.72 -12.78
CA LYS A 211 -28.78 25.41 -14.06
C LYS A 211 -27.93 24.15 -14.01
N LEU A 212 -27.32 23.83 -12.87
CA LEU A 212 -26.57 22.57 -12.72
C LEU A 212 -27.49 21.36 -12.87
N ASN A 213 -28.65 21.40 -12.21
CA ASN A 213 -29.65 20.33 -12.28
C ASN A 213 -30.19 20.14 -13.71
N GLU A 214 -30.42 21.23 -14.45
CA GLU A 214 -30.83 21.19 -15.87
C GLU A 214 -29.80 20.46 -16.76
N HIS A 215 -28.53 20.44 -16.36
CA HIS A 215 -27.45 19.74 -17.05
C HIS A 215 -27.13 18.36 -16.44
N ASN A 216 -28.05 17.78 -15.67
CA ASN A 216 -27.87 16.50 -14.97
C ASN A 216 -26.64 16.47 -14.04
N LEU A 217 -26.27 17.62 -13.47
CA LEU A 217 -25.24 17.72 -12.44
C LEU A 217 -25.89 17.83 -11.07
N GLU A 218 -25.55 16.93 -10.17
CA GLU A 218 -26.07 16.91 -8.81
C GLU A 218 -25.22 17.81 -7.91
N PHE A 219 -25.85 18.83 -7.34
CA PHE A 219 -25.21 19.71 -6.36
C PHE A 219 -25.51 19.26 -4.94
N ILE A 220 -24.45 19.10 -4.13
CA ILE A 220 -24.53 18.65 -2.74
C ILE A 220 -24.08 19.80 -1.84
N GLN A 221 -24.93 20.17 -0.88
CA GLN A 221 -24.61 21.15 0.16
C GLN A 221 -24.96 20.59 1.54
N ASN A 222 -23.96 20.51 2.43
CA ASN A 222 -24.14 20.23 3.85
C ASN A 222 -23.46 21.33 4.68
N GLY A 223 -24.25 22.31 5.10
CA GLY A 223 -23.73 23.52 5.74
C GLY A 223 -22.77 24.29 4.82
N SER A 224 -21.48 24.28 5.18
CA SER A 224 -20.39 24.89 4.40
C SER A 224 -19.64 23.90 3.51
N PHE A 225 -19.97 22.60 3.57
CA PHE A 225 -19.45 21.62 2.63
C PHE A 225 -20.23 21.70 1.32
N LEU A 226 -19.51 21.81 0.21
CA LEU A 226 -20.07 21.89 -1.13
C LEU A 226 -19.40 20.86 -2.04
N ALA A 227 -20.20 20.13 -2.83
CA ALA A 227 -19.72 19.25 -3.88
C ALA A 227 -20.65 19.28 -5.10
N VAL A 228 -20.12 18.85 -6.24
CA VAL A 228 -20.91 18.62 -7.45
C VAL A 228 -20.52 17.26 -8.05
N ALA A 229 -21.49 16.53 -8.55
CA ALA A 229 -21.32 15.22 -9.17
C ALA A 229 -22.07 15.11 -10.51
N GLY A 230 -21.61 14.23 -11.39
CA GLY A 230 -22.23 14.01 -12.70
C GLY A 230 -21.49 12.94 -13.51
N GLN A 231 -22.10 12.47 -14.61
CA GLN A 231 -21.51 11.43 -15.47
C GLN A 231 -20.36 11.93 -16.34
N ASP A 232 -20.39 13.20 -16.78
CA ASP A 232 -19.31 13.81 -17.55
C ASP A 232 -18.31 14.51 -16.61
N GLU A 233 -17.12 13.93 -16.47
CA GLU A 233 -16.05 14.48 -15.63
C GLU A 233 -15.69 15.93 -16.00
N TYR A 234 -15.64 16.27 -17.28
CA TYR A 234 -15.27 17.60 -17.72
C TYR A 234 -16.33 18.63 -17.32
N ALA A 235 -17.62 18.29 -17.49
CA ALA A 235 -18.73 19.12 -17.03
C ALA A 235 -18.68 19.34 -15.51
N VAL A 236 -18.40 18.29 -14.73
CA VAL A 236 -18.25 18.36 -13.27
C VAL A 236 -17.09 19.29 -12.87
N ILE A 237 -15.94 19.19 -13.55
CA ILE A 237 -14.79 20.09 -13.32
C ILE A 237 -15.20 21.55 -13.56
N LYS A 238 -15.83 21.84 -14.71
CA LYS A 238 -16.27 23.20 -15.05
C LYS A 238 -17.31 23.74 -14.07
N ALA A 239 -18.25 22.91 -13.67
CA ALA A 239 -19.23 23.26 -12.66
C ALA A 239 -18.57 23.58 -11.32
N SER A 240 -17.61 22.78 -10.87
CA SER A 240 -16.91 22.99 -9.61
C SER A 240 -16.18 24.36 -9.57
N GLU A 241 -15.51 24.74 -10.67
CA GLU A 241 -14.86 26.05 -10.78
C GLU A 241 -15.87 27.20 -10.81
N LYS A 242 -17.01 27.01 -11.50
CA LYS A 242 -18.08 28.03 -11.53
C LYS A 242 -18.72 28.22 -10.16
N ILE A 243 -19.00 27.14 -9.44
CA ILE A 243 -19.49 27.20 -8.05
C ILE A 243 -18.46 27.93 -7.18
N LYS A 244 -17.18 27.57 -7.27
CA LYS A 244 -16.10 28.21 -6.51
C LYS A 244 -16.02 29.72 -6.73
N GLN A 245 -16.18 30.19 -7.96
CA GLN A 245 -16.16 31.63 -8.29
C GLN A 245 -17.38 32.39 -7.76
N ASN A 246 -18.53 31.70 -7.63
CA ASN A 246 -19.80 32.30 -7.20
C ASN A 246 -20.09 32.12 -5.70
N ALA A 247 -19.43 31.18 -5.05
CA ALA A 247 -19.54 30.95 -3.61
C ALA A 247 -18.95 32.14 -2.83
N LYS A 248 -19.77 32.74 -1.96
CA LYS A 248 -19.34 33.79 -1.05
C LYS A 248 -19.08 33.19 0.31
N TRP A 249 -17.90 33.46 0.85
CA TRP A 249 -17.44 32.90 2.11
C TRP A 249 -17.23 34.02 3.13
N THR A 250 -17.62 33.76 4.37
CA THR A 250 -17.19 34.57 5.52
C THR A 250 -15.84 34.04 5.99
N ILE A 251 -14.81 34.89 5.93
CA ILE A 251 -13.48 34.56 6.41
C ILE A 251 -13.38 34.94 7.88
N GLN A 252 -13.28 33.94 8.77
CA GLN A 252 -13.23 34.19 10.22
C GLN A 252 -11.85 34.64 10.71
N LYS A 253 -10.75 34.14 10.12
CA LYS A 253 -9.38 34.46 10.56
C LYS A 253 -8.45 34.61 9.37
N LYS A 254 -8.03 35.84 9.06
CA LYS A 254 -6.98 36.07 8.06
C LYS A 254 -5.64 35.60 8.61
N LEU A 255 -4.90 34.83 7.81
CA LEU A 255 -3.52 34.48 8.11
C LEU A 255 -2.64 35.72 7.90
N ASN A 256 -1.83 36.08 8.88
CA ASN A 256 -0.81 37.13 8.72
C ASN A 256 0.37 36.56 7.93
N THR A 257 0.75 37.22 6.84
CA THR A 257 1.86 36.80 5.98
C THR A 257 3.17 37.52 6.28
N ASN A 258 3.16 38.54 7.15
CA ASN A 258 4.33 39.39 7.39
C ASN A 258 5.30 38.80 8.43
N ASN A 259 4.85 37.85 9.25
CA ASN A 259 5.61 37.26 10.34
C ASN A 259 5.44 35.73 10.41
N ILE A 260 5.46 35.07 9.25
CA ILE A 260 5.17 33.63 9.14
C ILE A 260 6.10 32.80 10.03
N PHE A 261 7.41 33.07 10.02
CA PHE A 261 8.38 32.29 10.81
C PHE A 261 8.11 32.39 12.31
N GLU A 262 7.97 33.61 12.83
CA GLU A 262 7.63 33.85 14.24
C GLU A 262 6.27 33.25 14.61
N SER A 263 5.28 33.39 13.72
CA SER A 263 3.96 32.77 13.91
C SER A 263 4.04 31.24 13.98
N LEU A 264 4.91 30.59 13.19
CA LEU A 264 5.07 29.14 13.21
C LEU A 264 5.74 28.65 14.50
N THR A 265 6.65 29.44 15.09
CA THR A 265 7.38 29.06 16.31
C THR A 265 6.67 29.44 17.61
N THR A 266 5.82 30.47 17.59
CA THR A 266 5.16 31.02 18.79
C THR A 266 3.70 30.62 18.94
N ASN A 267 3.01 30.26 17.85
CA ASN A 267 1.60 29.85 17.94
C ASN A 267 1.46 28.57 18.78
N ILE A 268 0.46 28.55 19.65
CA ILE A 268 0.08 27.34 20.39
C ILE A 268 -0.34 26.29 19.37
N LYS A 269 0.40 25.18 19.32
CA LYS A 269 0.07 24.02 18.49
C LYS A 269 -1.33 23.55 18.86
N THR A 270 -2.30 23.82 18.00
CA THR A 270 -3.65 23.30 18.16
C THR A 270 -3.68 21.92 17.52
N SER A 271 -3.73 20.87 18.35
CA SER A 271 -3.95 19.50 17.88
C SER A 271 -5.42 19.16 18.13
N LEU A 272 -6.23 19.12 17.07
CA LEU A 272 -7.62 18.68 17.20
C LEU A 272 -7.62 17.15 17.30
N PRO A 273 -8.21 16.56 18.37
CA PRO A 273 -8.32 15.11 18.47
C PRO A 273 -9.24 14.62 17.35
N VAL A 274 -8.76 13.65 16.57
CA VAL A 274 -9.63 12.87 15.67
C VAL A 274 -10.49 11.98 16.56
N GLN A 275 -11.74 12.37 16.81
CA GLN A 275 -12.70 11.51 17.49
C GLN A 275 -13.14 10.39 16.54
N ARG A 276 -13.00 9.12 16.96
CA ARG A 276 -13.63 7.99 16.27
C ARG A 276 -15.14 8.04 16.56
N GLY A 277 -15.96 8.07 15.52
CA GLY A 277 -17.42 8.10 15.67
C GLY A 277 -18.19 8.99 14.68
N GLY A 278 -17.60 9.40 13.56
CA GLY A 278 -18.40 9.93 12.44
C GLY A 278 -19.36 8.84 11.96
N LEU A 279 -20.65 9.18 11.82
CA LEU A 279 -21.70 8.28 11.30
C LEU A 279 -21.25 7.63 9.97
N PRO A 280 -21.60 6.35 9.74
CA PRO A 280 -21.22 5.61 8.52
C PRO A 280 -21.67 6.31 7.24
#